data_AF-A0A960RNX0-F1
#
_entry.id   AF-A0A960RNX0-F1
#
_cell.length_a   1.000
_cell.length_b   1.000
_cell.length_c   1.000
_cell.angle_alpha   90.00
_cell.angle_beta   90.00
_cell.angle_gamma   90.00
#
_symmetry.space_group_name_H-M   'P 1'
#
loop_
_entity.id
_entity.type
_entity.pdbx_description
1 polymer ?
#
loop_
_entity_poly.entity_id
_entity_poly.type
_entity_poly.pdbx_seq_one_letter_code
_entity_poly.pdbx_strand_id
1 'polypeptide(L)'
;IFQFNMANRIGANPGIYNPSALLALGILRLRHKDYEQGAFFVRAALLRTYIDVQLSQDPSLQGLGQIMTQQVHQFVPNLNEEAFFKAWDAVADEVITWDKEVPRLYDRRWASLHSIGFYTQKPLNYLPLSEEPRIIEEAHDLFLNQS
;
A
#
# COMPACT_ATOMS: atom_id res chain seq x y z
N ILE A 1 -10.36 -21.08 7.74
CA ILE A 1 -9.04 -21.69 8.06
C ILE A 1 -7.96 -21.21 7.10
N PHE A 2 -8.08 -21.39 5.77
CA PHE A 2 -7.06 -20.93 4.79
C PHE A 2 -6.79 -19.41 4.80
N GLN A 3 -7.83 -18.57 4.85
CA GLN A 3 -7.67 -17.10 4.85
C GLN A 3 -6.96 -16.57 6.11
N PHE A 4 -7.25 -17.14 7.28
CA PHE A 4 -6.57 -16.79 8.53
C PHE A 4 -5.09 -17.16 8.51
N ASN A 5 -4.73 -18.31 7.93
CA ASN A 5 -3.32 -18.71 7.80
C ASN A 5 -2.54 -17.78 6.86
N MET A 6 -3.15 -17.32 5.77
CA MET A 6 -2.49 -16.35 4.88
C MET A 6 -2.36 -14.97 5.55
N ALA A 7 -3.40 -14.50 6.24
CA ALA A 7 -3.38 -13.24 6.98
C ALA A 7 -2.26 -13.21 8.04
N ASN A 8 -2.08 -14.31 8.77
CA ASN A 8 -1.00 -14.45 9.75
C ASN A 8 0.38 -14.41 9.10
N ARG A 9 0.55 -15.03 7.92
CA ARG A 9 1.83 -15.01 7.19
C ARG A 9 2.17 -13.62 6.66
N ILE A 10 1.17 -12.89 6.14
CA ILE A 10 1.35 -11.51 5.69
C ILE A 10 1.70 -10.61 6.88
N GLY A 11 0.97 -10.71 7.99
CA GLY A 11 1.26 -9.93 9.20
C GLY A 11 2.63 -10.23 9.82
N ALA A 12 3.09 -11.49 9.76
CA ALA A 12 4.38 -11.89 10.33
C ALA A 12 5.60 -11.43 9.50
N ASN A 13 5.44 -11.25 8.19
CA ASN A 13 6.51 -10.76 7.32
C ASN A 13 5.95 -9.88 6.20
N PRO A 14 5.47 -8.66 6.52
CA PRO A 14 4.80 -7.83 5.54
C PRO A 14 5.77 -7.27 4.48
N GLY A 15 7.08 -7.31 4.72
CA GLY A 15 8.13 -6.86 3.79
C GLY A 15 8.22 -7.63 2.48
N ILE A 16 7.86 -8.93 2.48
CA ILE A 16 7.92 -9.79 1.28
C ILE A 16 6.67 -9.72 0.39
N TYR A 17 5.63 -9.05 0.86
CA TYR A 17 4.35 -8.97 0.17
C TYR A 17 4.18 -7.61 -0.51
N ASN A 18 3.67 -7.64 -1.73
CA ASN A 18 3.37 -6.42 -2.48
C ASN A 18 2.19 -5.64 -1.84
N PRO A 19 1.99 -4.36 -2.21
CA PRO A 19 0.93 -3.54 -1.67
C PRO A 19 -0.49 -4.11 -1.83
N SER A 20 -0.80 -4.85 -2.90
CA SER A 20 -2.12 -5.48 -3.07
C SER A 20 -2.40 -6.52 -1.98
N ALA A 21 -1.40 -7.29 -1.56
CA ALA A 21 -1.54 -8.25 -0.47
C ALA A 21 -1.71 -7.56 0.90
N LEU A 22 -1.01 -6.45 1.12
CA LEU A 22 -1.21 -5.61 2.32
C LEU A 22 -2.62 -5.02 2.36
N LEU A 23 -3.12 -4.49 1.24
CA LEU A 23 -4.48 -3.98 1.13
C LEU A 23 -5.52 -5.06 1.44
N ALA A 24 -5.33 -6.27 0.91
CA ALA A 24 -6.23 -7.40 1.17
C ALA A 24 -6.25 -7.77 2.67
N LEU A 25 -5.10 -7.71 3.36
CA LEU A 25 -5.04 -7.90 4.81
C LEU A 25 -5.79 -6.78 5.56
N GLY A 26 -5.59 -5.52 5.17
CA GLY A 26 -6.32 -4.38 5.74
C GLY A 26 -7.84 -4.52 5.60
N ILE A 27 -8.33 -4.86 4.40
CA ILE A 27 -9.75 -5.12 4.14
C ILE A 27 -10.27 -6.26 5.03
N LEU A 28 -9.51 -7.35 5.18
CA LEU A 28 -9.89 -8.46 6.06
C LEU A 28 -10.04 -7.99 7.51
N ARG A 29 -9.11 -7.17 8.02
CA ARG A 29 -9.16 -6.60 9.38
C ARG A 29 -10.36 -5.69 9.57
N LEU A 30 -10.64 -4.80 8.62
CA LEU A 30 -11.81 -3.92 8.63
C LEU A 30 -13.13 -4.70 8.63
N ARG A 31 -13.23 -5.81 7.88
CA ARG A 31 -14.40 -6.71 7.93
C ARG A 31 -14.63 -7.33 9.31
N HIS A 32 -13.57 -7.51 10.08
CA HIS A 32 -13.62 -7.98 11.47
C HIS A 32 -13.73 -6.83 12.49
N LYS A 33 -13.93 -5.58 12.04
CA LYS A 33 -13.99 -4.38 12.88
C LYS A 33 -12.71 -4.09 13.67
N ASP A 34 -11.60 -4.67 13.23
CA ASP A 34 -10.26 -4.38 13.71
C ASP A 34 -9.75 -3.14 12.96
N TYR A 35 -10.26 -1.96 13.35
CA TYR A 35 -10.06 -0.70 12.62
C TYR A 35 -8.62 -0.22 12.64
N GLU A 36 -7.91 -0.42 13.75
CA GLU A 36 -6.50 -0.01 13.92
C GLU A 36 -5.60 -0.80 12.96
N GLN A 37 -5.63 -2.13 13.03
CA GLN A 37 -4.86 -2.97 12.11
C GLN A 37 -5.33 -2.82 10.65
N GLY A 38 -6.64 -2.64 10.45
CA GLY A 38 -7.21 -2.37 9.14
C GLY A 38 -6.64 -1.09 8.52
N ALA A 39 -6.71 0.02 9.25
CA ALA A 39 -6.15 1.30 8.84
C ALA A 39 -4.64 1.22 8.61
N PHE A 40 -3.90 0.55 9.51
CA PHE A 40 -2.45 0.36 9.38
C PHE A 40 -2.10 -0.30 8.04
N PHE A 41 -2.68 -1.46 7.73
CA PHE A 41 -2.34 -2.19 6.51
C PHE A 41 -2.85 -1.51 5.23
N VAL A 42 -4.00 -0.80 5.28
CA VAL A 42 -4.47 0.01 4.15
C VAL A 42 -3.51 1.17 3.90
N ARG A 43 -3.11 1.91 4.93
CA ARG A 43 -2.19 3.06 4.81
C ARG A 43 -0.80 2.62 4.38
N ALA A 44 -0.28 1.50 4.91
CA ALA A 44 0.97 0.89 4.48
C ALA A 44 0.94 0.46 3.00
N ALA A 45 -0.18 -0.11 2.54
CA ALA A 45 -0.38 -0.45 1.14
C ALA A 45 -0.38 0.80 0.25
N LEU A 46 -1.12 1.84 0.61
CA LEU A 46 -1.20 3.09 -0.16
C LEU A 46 0.15 3.82 -0.22
N LEU A 47 0.90 3.86 0.89
CA LEU A 47 2.24 4.43 0.94
C LEU A 47 3.19 3.72 -0.02
N ARG A 48 3.27 2.39 0.08
CA ARG A 48 4.17 1.60 -0.77
C ARG A 48 3.76 1.63 -2.24
N THR A 49 2.46 1.64 -2.54
CA THR A 49 1.97 1.86 -3.90
C THR A 49 2.40 3.22 -4.43
N TYR A 50 2.28 4.28 -3.65
CA TYR A 50 2.72 5.61 -4.07
C TYR A 50 4.21 5.61 -4.44
N ILE A 51 5.07 5.06 -3.57
CA ILE A 51 6.51 4.92 -3.82
C ILE A 51 6.78 4.12 -5.10
N ASP A 52 6.17 2.94 -5.24
CA ASP A 52 6.39 2.06 -6.38
C ASP A 52 5.95 2.71 -7.71
N VAL A 53 4.87 3.50 -7.69
CA VAL A 53 4.37 4.25 -8.86
C VAL A 53 5.28 5.42 -9.21
N GLN A 54 5.80 6.16 -8.22
CA GLN A 54 6.76 7.24 -8.48
C GLN A 54 8.06 6.68 -9.09
N LEU A 55 8.51 5.52 -8.62
CA LEU A 55 9.68 4.84 -9.15
C LEU A 55 9.48 4.34 -10.60
N SER A 56 8.26 3.98 -10.99
CA SER A 56 7.99 3.35 -12.29
C SER A 56 7.93 4.32 -13.48
N GLN A 57 7.86 5.63 -13.21
CA GLN A 57 7.58 6.70 -14.18
C GLN A 57 6.47 6.38 -15.19
N ASP A 58 5.50 5.53 -14.81
CA ASP A 58 4.43 5.07 -15.69
C ASP A 58 3.18 5.93 -15.42
N PRO A 59 2.84 6.88 -16.31
CA PRO A 59 1.70 7.75 -16.09
C PRO A 59 0.37 7.00 -16.03
N SER A 60 0.28 5.78 -16.59
CA SER A 60 -0.93 4.98 -16.52
C SER A 60 -1.24 4.46 -15.11
N LEU A 61 -0.25 4.49 -14.19
CA LEU A 61 -0.40 4.04 -12.82
C LEU A 61 -0.81 5.14 -11.83
N GLN A 62 -0.93 6.41 -12.25
CA GLN A 62 -1.24 7.52 -11.33
C GLN A 62 -2.58 7.35 -10.60
N GLY A 63 -3.55 6.65 -11.19
CA GLY A 63 -4.85 6.37 -10.56
C GLY A 63 -4.87 5.20 -9.59
N LEU A 64 -3.76 4.46 -9.43
CA LEU A 64 -3.76 3.18 -8.70
C LEU A 64 -4.10 3.34 -7.22
N GLY A 65 -3.60 4.39 -6.55
CA GLY A 65 -3.95 4.67 -5.16
C GLY A 65 -5.45 4.91 -4.97
N GLN A 66 -6.09 5.65 -5.87
CA GLN A 66 -7.55 5.90 -5.83
C GLN A 66 -8.34 4.61 -6.04
N ILE A 67 -7.92 3.75 -6.98
CA ILE A 67 -8.52 2.44 -7.21
C ILE A 67 -8.43 1.58 -5.93
N MET A 68 -7.27 1.59 -5.27
CA MET A 68 -7.07 0.86 -4.01
C MET A 68 -7.99 1.38 -2.88
N THR A 69 -8.15 2.70 -2.75
CA THR A 69 -9.11 3.28 -1.80
C THR A 69 -10.55 2.87 -2.12
N GLN A 70 -10.96 2.91 -3.39
CA GLN A 70 -12.29 2.46 -3.81
C GLN A 70 -12.55 0.99 -3.48
N GLN A 71 -11.54 0.13 -3.62
CA GLN A 71 -11.65 -1.28 -3.25
C GLN A 71 -11.97 -1.46 -1.75
N VAL A 72 -11.47 -0.60 -0.87
CA VAL A 72 -11.82 -0.67 0.57
C VAL A 72 -13.32 -0.54 0.76
N HIS A 73 -13.94 0.51 0.21
CA HIS A 73 -15.39 0.71 0.34
C HIS A 73 -16.20 -0.38 -0.39
N GLN A 74 -15.71 -0.85 -1.55
CA GLN A 74 -16.36 -1.93 -2.29
C GLN A 74 -16.39 -3.24 -1.47
N PHE A 75 -15.29 -3.59 -0.80
CA PHE A 75 -15.18 -4.85 -0.07
C PHE A 75 -15.60 -4.75 1.40
N VAL A 76 -15.78 -3.54 1.93
CA VAL A 76 -16.30 -3.25 3.27
C VAL A 76 -17.51 -2.30 3.16
N PRO A 77 -18.63 -2.74 2.58
CA PRO A 77 -19.76 -1.86 2.21
C PRO A 77 -20.46 -1.17 3.38
N ASN A 78 -20.24 -1.64 4.62
CA ASN A 78 -20.79 -1.05 5.85
C ASN A 78 -19.66 -0.57 6.77
N LEU A 79 -18.60 0.00 6.19
CA LEU A 79 -17.49 0.56 6.95
C LEU A 79 -18.02 1.69 7.85
N ASN A 80 -17.67 1.63 9.13
CA ASN A 80 -17.87 2.78 10.01
C ASN A 80 -16.76 3.79 9.70
N GLU A 81 -17.08 4.79 8.87
CA GLU A 81 -16.13 5.80 8.41
C GLU A 81 -15.51 6.57 9.57
N GLU A 82 -16.28 6.94 10.59
CA GLU A 82 -15.75 7.67 11.76
C GLU A 82 -14.70 6.84 12.50
N ALA A 83 -14.99 5.57 12.77
CA ALA A 83 -14.04 4.68 13.44
C ALA A 83 -12.81 4.40 12.57
N PHE A 84 -13.01 4.27 11.25
CA PHE A 84 -11.93 4.04 10.31
C PHE A 84 -11.00 5.25 10.19
N PHE A 85 -11.52 6.47 10.00
CA PHE A 85 -10.69 7.67 9.90
C PHE A 85 -10.00 8.01 11.21
N LYS A 86 -10.66 7.82 12.36
CA LYS A 86 -9.99 7.94 13.65
C LYS A 86 -8.79 6.99 13.78
N ALA A 87 -8.94 5.74 13.32
CA ALA A 87 -7.85 4.78 13.30
C ALA A 87 -6.78 5.13 12.26
N TRP A 88 -7.19 5.63 11.09
CA TRP A 88 -6.32 6.10 10.01
C TRP A 88 -5.33 7.15 10.50
N ASP A 89 -5.81 8.16 11.22
CA ASP A 89 -4.96 9.22 11.77
C ASP A 89 -4.04 8.69 12.87
N ALA A 90 -4.57 7.82 13.73
CA ALA A 90 -3.82 7.27 14.86
C ALA A 90 -2.61 6.41 14.44
N VAL A 91 -2.67 5.73 13.29
CA VAL A 91 -1.60 4.84 12.80
C VAL A 91 -0.60 5.52 11.87
N ALA A 92 -0.74 6.82 11.59
CA ALA A 92 0.08 7.53 10.61
C ALA A 92 1.59 7.39 10.90
N ASP A 93 2.02 7.77 12.10
CA ASP A 93 3.42 7.70 12.54
C ASP A 93 3.94 6.25 12.61
N GLU A 94 3.08 5.32 13.03
CA GLU A 94 3.42 3.90 13.13
C GLU A 94 3.72 3.31 11.75
N VAL A 95 2.92 3.64 10.74
CA VAL A 95 3.14 3.17 9.35
C VAL A 95 4.44 3.71 8.78
N ILE A 96 4.77 4.98 9.04
CA ILE A 96 6.05 5.56 8.59
C ILE A 96 7.23 4.89 9.30
N THR A 97 7.13 4.71 10.61
CA THR A 97 8.17 4.04 11.41
C THR A 97 8.38 2.61 10.90
N TRP A 98 7.30 1.87 10.71
CA TRP A 98 7.32 0.53 10.15
C TRP A 98 7.97 0.49 8.76
N ASP A 99 7.63 1.40 7.85
CA ASP A 99 8.17 1.38 6.49
C ASP A 99 9.67 1.71 6.43
N LYS A 100 10.19 2.45 7.43
CA LYS A 100 11.64 2.68 7.60
C LYS A 100 12.37 1.43 8.09
N GLU A 101 11.74 0.62 8.92
CA GLU A 101 12.35 -0.56 9.54
C GLU A 101 12.19 -1.84 8.70
N VAL A 102 11.11 -1.94 7.93
CA VAL A 102 10.75 -3.15 7.19
C VAL A 102 11.14 -3.05 5.72
N PRO A 103 12.12 -3.84 5.24
CA PRO A 103 12.57 -3.76 3.86
C PRO A 103 11.47 -4.18 2.87
N ARG A 104 11.50 -3.60 1.67
CA ARG A 104 10.65 -3.98 0.53
C ARG A 104 11.33 -5.11 -0.25
N LEU A 105 10.93 -6.35 0.03
CA LEU A 105 11.53 -7.59 -0.50
C LEU A 105 10.67 -8.25 -1.60
N TYR A 106 9.72 -7.50 -2.18
CA TYR A 106 8.90 -7.93 -3.31
C TYR A 106 9.33 -7.24 -4.62
N ASP A 107 8.87 -7.74 -5.77
CA ASP A 107 9.12 -7.07 -7.05
C ASP A 107 8.30 -5.76 -7.12
N ARG A 108 8.98 -4.62 -7.02
CA ARG A 108 8.37 -3.28 -7.07
C ARG A 108 7.79 -2.93 -8.43
N ARG A 109 8.01 -3.78 -9.44
CA ARG A 109 7.36 -3.69 -10.75
C ARG A 109 5.97 -4.29 -10.78
N TRP A 110 5.48 -4.82 -9.66
CA TRP A 110 4.19 -5.51 -9.58
C TRP A 110 3.04 -4.74 -10.27
N ALA A 111 2.96 -3.42 -10.08
CA ALA A 111 1.93 -2.60 -10.69
C ALA A 111 2.14 -2.45 -12.20
N SER A 112 3.38 -2.19 -12.61
CA SER A 112 3.76 -2.06 -14.02
C SER A 112 3.64 -3.37 -14.81
N LEU A 113 3.81 -4.54 -14.19
CA LEU A 113 3.62 -5.85 -14.85
C LEU A 113 2.17 -6.08 -15.33
N HIS A 114 1.23 -5.26 -14.86
CA HIS A 114 -0.17 -5.28 -15.28
C HIS A 114 -0.60 -3.98 -15.97
N SER A 115 0.34 -3.07 -16.27
CA SER A 115 0.03 -1.78 -16.89
C SER A 115 -0.06 -1.86 -18.41
N ILE A 116 -0.76 -0.90 -19.00
CA ILE A 116 -0.82 -0.73 -20.47
C ILE A 116 0.60 -0.53 -21.04
N GLY A 117 1.50 0.10 -20.29
CA GLY A 117 2.91 0.30 -20.66
C GLY A 117 3.66 -1.01 -20.90
N PHE A 118 3.40 -2.03 -20.07
CA PHE A 118 3.99 -3.36 -20.23
C PHE A 118 3.49 -4.07 -21.50
N TYR A 119 2.20 -3.95 -21.81
CA TYR A 119 1.61 -4.58 -23.00
C TYR A 119 1.94 -3.86 -24.33
N THR A 120 2.48 -2.63 -24.29
CA THR A 120 2.78 -1.81 -25.48
C THR A 120 4.27 -1.76 -25.87
N GLN A 121 5.08 -2.72 -25.40
CA GLN A 121 6.46 -3.02 -25.82
C GLN A 121 7.53 -1.95 -25.54
N LYS A 122 7.37 -1.11 -24.51
CA LYS A 122 8.48 -0.28 -24.00
C LYS A 122 9.14 -0.99 -22.81
N PRO A 123 10.48 -0.95 -22.69
CA PRO A 123 11.11 -1.31 -21.42
C PRO A 123 10.50 -0.46 -20.31
N LEU A 124 10.17 -1.09 -19.19
CA LEU A 124 9.64 -0.38 -18.03
C LEU A 124 10.63 0.71 -17.61
N ASN A 125 10.19 1.97 -17.65
CA ASN A 125 11.05 3.13 -17.43
C ASN A 125 11.15 3.44 -15.92
N TYR A 126 11.99 2.69 -15.22
CA TYR A 126 12.18 2.90 -13.78
C TYR A 126 13.28 3.92 -13.51
N LEU A 127 13.06 4.74 -12.49
CA LEU A 127 14.11 5.58 -11.93
C LEU A 127 15.28 4.73 -11.40
N PRO A 128 16.51 5.24 -11.47
CA PRO A 128 17.66 4.54 -10.92
C PRO A 128 17.51 4.39 -9.39
N LEU A 129 18.07 3.31 -8.84
CA LEU A 129 18.00 3.01 -7.40
C LEU A 129 18.58 4.12 -6.51
N SER A 130 19.43 5.00 -7.06
CA SER A 130 19.96 6.17 -6.35
C SER A 130 18.89 7.21 -6.00
N GLU A 131 17.77 7.26 -6.74
CA GLU A 131 16.66 8.19 -6.49
C GLU A 131 15.68 7.66 -5.44
N GLU A 132 15.76 6.37 -5.12
CA GLU A 132 14.81 5.71 -4.22
C GLU A 132 14.75 6.36 -2.82
N PRO A 133 15.87 6.68 -2.14
CA PRO A 133 15.80 7.30 -0.81
C PRO A 133 15.02 8.62 -0.81
N ARG A 134 15.22 9.46 -1.85
CA ARG A 134 14.51 10.73 -2.00
C ARG A 134 13.00 10.52 -2.15
N ILE A 135 12.58 9.58 -2.99
CA ILE A 135 11.16 9.28 -3.22
C ILE A 135 10.49 8.73 -1.96
N ILE A 136 11.20 7.88 -1.21
CA ILE A 136 10.69 7.35 0.06
C ILE A 136 10.47 8.49 1.06
N GLU A 137 11.45 9.38 1.20
CA GLU A 137 11.37 10.54 2.11
C GLU A 137 10.20 11.46 1.72
N GLU A 138 10.09 11.83 0.45
CA GLU A 138 8.96 12.64 -0.06
C GLU A 138 7.60 11.96 0.19
N ALA A 139 7.53 10.64 0.02
CA ALA A 139 6.32 9.88 0.30
C ALA A 139 5.99 9.86 1.80
N HIS A 140 6.98 9.71 2.67
CA HIS A 140 6.80 9.76 4.12
C HIS A 140 6.25 11.12 4.56
N ASP A 141 6.85 12.21 4.08
CA ASP A 141 6.41 13.57 4.40
C ASP A 141 4.99 13.83 3.90
N LEU A 142 4.68 13.41 2.67
CA LEU A 142 3.33 13.54 2.11
C LEU A 142 2.29 12.80 2.96
N PHE A 143 2.59 11.57 3.38
CA PHE A 143 1.67 10.76 4.16
C PHE A 143 1.57 11.20 5.61
N LEU A 144 2.54 11.90 6.19
CA LEU A 144 2.39 12.53 7.50
C LEU A 144 1.45 13.74 7.45
N ASN A 145 1.57 14.55 6.39
CA ASN A 145 0.82 15.82 6.23
C ASN A 145 -0.62 15.64 5.70
N GLN A 146 -1.05 14.41 5.40
CA GLN A 146 -2.42 14.07 4.99
C GLN A 146 -3.31 13.62 6.16
N SER A 147 -2.86 13.84 7.40
CA SER A 147 -3.56 13.51 8.65
C SER A 147 -4.31 14.73 9.19
#